data_AF-A0A9E6DZB6-F1
#
_entry.id   AF-A0A9E6DZB6-F1
#
_cell.length_a   1.000
_cell.length_b   1.000
_cell.length_c   1.000
_cell.angle_alpha   90.00
_cell.angle_beta   90.00
_cell.angle_gamma   90.00
#
_symmetry.space_group_name_H-M   'P 1'
#
loop_
_entity.id
_entity.type
_entity.pdbx_description
1 polymer ?
#
loop_
_entity_poly.entity_id
_entity_poly.type
_entity_poly.pdbx_seq_one_letter_code
_entity_poly.pdbx_strand_id
1 'polypeptide(L)'
;MSHWRYSGLNFFPETAIAADTTKQNYAIYPRSTYVDIEEECEVCGRPFIFFAQEQKHWFEELGFWIDAHCTRCVECRKKDQEIRLMQKRYQVLVETENRAVPESRELKKIAMELYQLGYLRDEKKLNIDIRS
;
A
#
# COMPACT_ATOMS: atom_id res chain seq x y z
N MET A 1 -16.02 -2.02 15.15
CA MET A 1 -15.21 -2.60 16.24
C MET A 1 -14.00 -1.70 16.53
N SER A 2 -14.25 -0.47 16.99
CA SER A 2 -13.23 0.60 17.13
C SER A 2 -12.80 0.87 18.58
N HIS A 3 -13.49 0.31 19.58
CA HIS A 3 -13.22 0.64 20.99
C HIS A 3 -12.04 -0.09 21.65
N TRP A 4 -11.57 -1.22 21.11
CA TRP A 4 -10.58 -2.07 21.81
C TRP A 4 -9.11 -1.67 21.58
N ARG A 5 -8.81 -0.81 20.60
CA ARG A 5 -7.41 -0.45 20.24
C ARG A 5 -6.77 0.62 21.11
N TYR A 6 -7.56 1.48 21.76
CA TYR A 6 -7.03 2.59 22.56
C TYR A 6 -6.43 2.19 23.92
N SER A 7 -6.58 0.94 24.34
CA SER A 7 -6.09 0.49 25.65
C SER A 7 -4.58 0.24 25.73
N GLY A 8 -3.87 0.26 24.59
CA GLY A 8 -2.42 -0.02 24.53
C GLY A 8 -1.66 0.70 23.43
N LEU A 9 -2.15 1.86 22.97
CA LEU A 9 -1.46 2.64 21.93
C LEU A 9 -0.24 3.35 22.53
N ASN A 10 0.97 2.91 22.16
CA ASN A 10 2.20 3.61 22.52
C ASN A 10 2.41 4.78 21.55
N PHE A 11 2.55 5.99 22.07
CA PHE A 11 2.87 7.18 21.29
C PHE A 11 3.98 7.97 21.98
N PHE A 12 4.69 8.79 21.21
CA PHE A 12 5.89 9.50 21.65
C PHE A 12 5.64 11.02 21.62
N PRO A 13 5.13 11.64 22.72
CA PRO A 13 4.73 13.04 22.73
C PRO A 13 5.84 14.03 22.35
N GLU A 14 7.10 13.68 22.63
CA GLU A 14 8.30 14.46 22.33
C GLU A 14 8.54 14.64 20.82
N THR A 15 7.91 13.81 19.98
CA THR A 15 7.99 13.86 18.52
C THR A 15 6.90 14.74 17.90
N ALA A 16 6.10 15.43 18.72
CA ALA A 16 4.96 16.21 18.27
C ALA A 16 5.36 17.26 17.22
N ILE A 17 4.62 17.30 16.11
CA ILE A 17 4.71 18.35 15.10
C ILE A 17 3.35 19.02 14.90
N ALA A 18 3.39 20.29 14.50
CA ALA A 18 2.19 21.05 14.20
C ALA A 18 1.56 20.60 12.88
N ALA A 19 0.24 20.45 12.91
CA ALA A 19 -0.57 20.15 11.74
C ALA A 19 -1.22 21.41 11.16
N ASP A 20 -1.43 21.42 9.85
CA ASP A 20 -2.24 22.43 9.16
C ASP A 20 -3.67 21.92 9.01
N THR A 21 -4.54 22.35 9.92
CA THR A 21 -5.95 21.90 9.96
C THR A 21 -6.74 22.32 8.72
N THR A 22 -6.27 23.32 7.97
CA THR A 22 -6.95 23.79 6.74
C THR A 22 -6.81 22.82 5.58
N LYS A 23 -5.83 21.91 5.65
CA LYS A 23 -5.54 20.90 4.63
C LYS A 23 -6.12 19.53 4.93
N GLN A 24 -6.69 19.34 6.12
CA GLN A 24 -7.19 18.05 6.58
C GLN A 24 -8.59 17.76 6.08
N ASN A 25 -8.86 16.49 5.79
CA ASN A 25 -10.20 15.98 5.53
C ASN A 25 -10.76 15.31 6.79
N TYR A 26 -11.80 15.89 7.40
CA TYR A 26 -12.36 15.43 8.68
C TYR A 26 -13.88 15.63 8.75
N ALA A 27 -14.55 14.75 9.49
CA ALA A 27 -16.01 14.82 9.67
C ALA A 27 -16.41 15.63 10.91
N ILE A 28 -15.63 15.53 12.00
CA ILE A 28 -15.99 16.12 13.31
C ILE A 28 -15.00 17.19 13.72
N TYR A 29 -13.72 16.84 13.89
CA TYR A 29 -12.71 17.77 14.36
C TYR A 29 -11.33 17.45 13.75
N PRO A 30 -10.54 18.46 13.35
CA PRO A 30 -9.20 18.24 12.82
C PRO A 30 -8.20 17.90 13.93
N ARG A 31 -7.05 17.32 13.58
CA ARG A 31 -5.94 17.15 14.53
C ARG A 31 -5.05 18.39 14.47
N SER A 32 -4.80 19.02 15.62
CA SER A 32 -3.87 20.17 15.69
C SER A 32 -2.40 19.74 15.70
N THR A 33 -2.13 18.49 16.05
CA THR A 33 -0.78 17.93 16.20
C THR A 33 -0.73 16.48 15.72
N TYR A 34 0.43 16.08 15.23
CA TYR A 34 0.78 14.69 14.96
C TYR A 34 1.93 14.27 15.86
N VAL A 35 1.95 13.01 16.29
CA VAL A 35 3.00 12.41 17.13
C VAL A 35 3.36 11.07 16.53
N ASP A 36 4.59 10.58 16.72
CA ASP A 36 4.95 9.23 16.36
C ASP A 36 4.09 8.23 17.17
N ILE A 37 3.53 7.25 16.48
CA ILE A 37 2.65 6.22 17.05
C ILE A 37 3.21 4.86 16.70
N GLU A 38 3.36 3.98 17.69
CA GLU A 38 3.65 2.56 17.45
C GLU A 38 2.38 1.83 17.01
N GLU A 39 2.49 1.13 15.89
CA GLU A 39 1.44 0.32 15.28
C GLU A 39 1.95 -1.09 15.01
N GLU A 40 1.05 -2.05 14.88
CA GLU A 40 1.37 -3.43 14.49
C GLU A 40 0.93 -3.69 13.05
N CYS A 41 1.83 -4.25 12.23
CA CYS A 41 1.52 -4.55 10.83
C CYS A 41 0.56 -5.74 10.74
N GLU A 42 -0.64 -5.55 10.17
CA GLU A 42 -1.64 -6.62 10.01
C GLU A 42 -1.18 -7.77 9.10
N VAL A 43 -0.14 -7.56 8.29
CA VAL A 43 0.36 -8.55 7.32
C VAL A 43 1.51 -9.38 7.88
N CYS A 44 2.49 -8.73 8.53
CA CYS A 44 3.70 -9.42 9.02
C CYS A 44 3.84 -9.44 10.54
N GLY A 45 2.92 -8.83 11.28
CA GLY A 45 2.88 -8.82 12.75
C GLY A 45 3.99 -8.00 13.42
N ARG A 46 4.91 -7.37 12.66
CA ARG A 46 5.98 -6.59 13.26
C ARG A 46 5.47 -5.23 13.76
N PRO A 47 5.95 -4.74 14.92
CA PRO A 47 5.73 -3.37 15.32
C PRO A 47 6.46 -2.42 14.36
N PHE A 48 5.88 -1.25 14.13
CA PHE A 48 6.47 -0.19 13.33
C PHE A 48 5.94 1.18 13.80
N ILE A 49 6.67 2.25 13.47
CA ILE A 49 6.25 3.61 13.79
C ILE A 49 5.49 4.21 12.61
N PHE A 50 4.27 4.69 12.86
CA PHE A 50 3.60 5.63 11.98
C PHE A 50 4.06 7.06 12.34
N PHE A 51 5.08 7.52 11.63
CA PHE A 51 5.75 8.77 11.94
C PHE A 51 4.82 9.97 11.83
N ALA A 52 5.02 10.98 12.67
CA ALA A 52 4.28 12.24 12.66
C ALA A 52 4.39 12.94 11.28
N GLN A 53 5.57 12.88 10.65
CA GLN A 53 5.78 13.40 9.30
C GLN A 53 5.02 12.59 8.23
N GLU A 54 4.91 11.28 8.41
CA GLU A 54 4.11 10.44 7.51
C GLU A 54 2.62 10.75 7.65
N GLN A 55 2.12 10.93 8.87
CA GLN A 55 0.76 11.39 9.15
C GLN A 55 0.47 12.72 8.46
N LYS A 56 1.39 13.69 8.61
CA LYS A 56 1.26 15.00 7.96
C LYS A 56 1.09 14.88 6.45
N HIS A 57 1.96 14.11 5.80
CA HIS A 57 1.86 13.86 4.36
C HIS A 57 0.53 13.17 3.99
N TRP A 58 0.11 12.15 4.73
CA TRP A 58 -1.13 11.44 4.47
C TRP A 58 -2.37 12.35 4.54
N PHE A 59 -2.47 13.15 5.59
CA PHE A 59 -3.69 13.89 5.88
C PHE A 59 -3.74 15.26 5.18
N GLU A 60 -2.59 15.89 4.92
CA GLU A 60 -2.54 17.24 4.33
C GLU A 60 -2.22 17.23 2.83
N GLU A 61 -1.54 16.20 2.31
CA GLU A 61 -1.12 16.15 0.90
C GLU A 61 -1.87 15.07 0.13
N LEU A 62 -2.01 13.87 0.70
CA LEU A 62 -2.74 12.77 0.03
C LEU A 62 -4.26 12.84 0.25
N GLY A 63 -4.73 13.67 1.20
CA GLY A 63 -6.16 13.91 1.45
C GLY A 63 -6.88 12.76 2.14
N PHE A 64 -6.15 11.86 2.81
CA PHE A 64 -6.77 10.82 3.62
C PHE A 64 -7.61 11.44 4.76
N TRP A 65 -8.69 10.74 5.14
CA TRP A 65 -9.48 11.12 6.31
C TRP A 65 -8.63 11.07 7.58
N ILE A 66 -8.79 12.05 8.47
CA ILE A 66 -8.01 12.18 9.70
C ILE A 66 -8.18 11.01 10.70
N ASP A 67 -9.21 10.20 10.48
CA ASP A 67 -9.53 8.96 11.22
C ASP A 67 -8.92 7.71 10.57
N ALA A 68 -8.22 7.85 9.45
CA ALA A 68 -7.52 6.73 8.81
C ALA A 68 -6.31 6.30 9.65
N HIS A 69 -6.05 4.99 9.65
CA HIS A 69 -4.94 4.37 10.38
C HIS A 69 -3.96 3.71 9.42
N CYS A 70 -2.69 3.74 9.81
CA CYS A 70 -1.64 3.02 9.11
C CYS A 70 -1.63 1.57 9.60
N THR A 71 -2.25 0.63 8.88
CA THR A 71 -2.39 -0.77 9.35
C THR A 71 -1.28 -1.72 8.88
N ARG A 72 -0.42 -1.25 7.97
CA ARG A 72 0.66 -2.06 7.36
C ARG A 72 1.95 -1.28 7.44
N CYS A 73 3.08 -1.94 7.74
CA CYS A 73 4.39 -1.30 7.69
C CYS A 73 4.78 -0.89 6.25
N VAL A 74 5.77 0.02 6.12
CA VAL A 74 6.23 0.54 4.82
C VAL A 74 6.64 -0.55 3.83
N GLU A 75 7.28 -1.62 4.30
CA GLU A 75 7.70 -2.73 3.44
C GLU A 75 6.51 -3.51 2.90
N CYS A 76 5.51 -3.78 3.73
CA CYS A 76 4.28 -4.44 3.29
C CYS A 76 3.46 -3.55 2.34
N ARG A 77 3.43 -2.23 2.57
CA ARG A 77 2.79 -1.29 1.64
C ARG A 77 3.51 -1.26 0.28
N LYS A 78 4.84 -1.23 0.26
CA LYS A 78 5.63 -1.28 -0.99
C LYS A 78 5.43 -2.57 -1.77
N LYS A 79 5.46 -3.72 -1.09
CA LYS A 79 5.15 -5.02 -1.72
C LYS A 79 3.76 -5.03 -2.35
N ASP A 80 2.75 -4.52 -1.64
CA ASP A 80 1.38 -4.43 -2.16
C ASP A 80 1.31 -3.51 -3.40
N GLN A 81 2.02 -2.38 -3.39
CA GLN A 81 2.11 -1.47 -4.53
C GLN A 81 2.79 -2.14 -5.75
N GLU A 82 3.89 -2.86 -5.54
CA GLU A 82 4.59 -3.62 -6.58
C GLU A 82 3.67 -4.68 -7.21
N ILE A 83 2.94 -5.42 -6.37
CA ILE A 83 1.97 -6.43 -6.84
C ILE A 83 0.85 -5.78 -7.66
N ARG A 84 0.28 -4.67 -7.21
CA ARG A 84 -0.75 -3.94 -7.97
C ARG A 84 -0.22 -3.44 -9.31
N LEU A 85 1.02 -2.96 -9.34
CA LEU A 85 1.68 -2.53 -10.58
C LEU A 85 1.86 -3.70 -11.54
N MET A 86 2.33 -4.85 -11.04
CA MET A 86 2.45 -6.09 -11.83
C MET A 86 1.10 -6.54 -12.40
N GLN A 87 0.04 -6.54 -11.58
CA GLN A 87 -1.31 -6.90 -12.04
C GLN A 87 -1.82 -5.96 -13.13
N LYS A 88 -1.62 -4.64 -12.96
CA LYS A 88 -1.99 -3.64 -13.97
C LYS A 88 -1.21 -3.86 -15.27
N ARG A 89 0.11 -4.09 -15.17
CA ARG A 89 0.97 -4.34 -16.35
C ARG A 89 0.60 -5.64 -17.05
N TYR A 90 0.31 -6.70 -16.30
CA TYR A 90 -0.21 -7.96 -16.82
C TYR A 90 -1.49 -7.74 -17.63
N GLN A 91 -2.46 -6.99 -17.10
CA GLN A 91 -3.72 -6.72 -17.79
C GLN A 91 -3.50 -6.01 -19.13
N VAL A 92 -2.70 -4.94 -19.14
CA VAL A 92 -2.36 -4.19 -20.36
C VAL A 92 -1.70 -5.09 -21.40
N LEU A 93 -0.73 -5.92 -20.99
CA LEU A 93 -0.02 -6.81 -21.90
C LEU A 93 -0.96 -7.88 -22.46
N VAL A 94 -1.85 -8.47 -21.65
CA VAL A 94 -2.82 -9.48 -22.12
C VAL A 94 -3.75 -8.90 -23.20
N GLU A 95 -4.21 -7.66 -23.02
CA GLU A 95 -5.11 -6.95 -23.95
C GLU A 95 -4.43 -6.49 -25.25
N THR A 96 -3.10 -6.49 -25.29
CA THR A 96 -2.34 -6.10 -26.48
C THR A 96 -2.36 -7.24 -27.51
N GLU A 97 -3.02 -7.05 -28.66
CA GLU A 97 -3.20 -8.08 -29.69
C GLU A 97 -1.89 -8.46 -30.42
N ASN A 98 -1.08 -7.46 -30.78
CA ASN A 98 0.18 -7.62 -31.52
C ASN A 98 1.39 -7.30 -30.63
N ARG A 99 1.54 -8.04 -29.53
CA ARG A 99 2.69 -7.89 -28.62
C ARG A 99 4.00 -8.13 -29.36
N ALA A 100 4.96 -7.23 -29.15
CA ALA A 100 6.34 -7.47 -29.56
C ALA A 100 6.96 -8.62 -28.73
N VAL A 101 8.05 -9.21 -29.23
CA VAL A 101 8.80 -10.26 -28.53
C VAL A 101 9.20 -9.86 -27.10
N PRO A 102 9.73 -8.64 -26.82
CA PRO A 102 10.05 -8.23 -25.46
C PRO A 102 8.84 -8.17 -24.53
N GLU A 103 7.69 -7.73 -25.05
CA GLU A 103 6.43 -7.62 -24.29
C GLU A 103 5.87 -9.00 -23.94
N SER A 104 6.00 -9.98 -24.84
CA SER A 104 5.60 -11.37 -24.59
C SER A 104 6.50 -12.03 -23.53
N ARG A 105 7.81 -11.72 -23.54
CA ARG A 105 8.74 -12.17 -22.48
C ARG A 105 8.42 -11.53 -21.13
N GLU A 106 8.13 -10.23 -21.12
CA GLU A 106 7.72 -9.50 -19.92
C GLU A 106 6.42 -10.09 -19.35
N LEU A 107 5.41 -10.30 -20.20
CA LEU A 107 4.14 -10.91 -19.80
C LEU A 107 4.35 -12.28 -19.15
N LYS A 108 5.21 -13.13 -19.74
CA LYS A 108 5.53 -14.44 -19.17
C LYS A 108 6.20 -14.33 -17.81
N LYS A 109 7.15 -13.41 -17.65
CA LYS A 109 7.81 -13.16 -16.37
C LYS A 109 6.81 -12.73 -15.29
N ILE A 110 5.98 -11.73 -15.59
CA ILE A 110 4.97 -11.22 -14.65
C ILE A 110 3.95 -12.31 -14.31
N ALA A 111 3.51 -13.11 -15.29
CA ALA A 111 2.59 -14.20 -15.06
C ALA A 111 3.16 -15.25 -14.10
N MET A 112 4.44 -15.60 -14.24
CA MET A 112 5.13 -16.52 -13.33
C MET A 112 5.24 -15.96 -11.92
N GLU A 113 5.63 -14.69 -11.76
CA GLU A 113 5.72 -14.04 -10.44
C GLU A 113 4.35 -13.98 -9.75
N LEU A 114 3.29 -13.58 -10.46
CA LEU A 114 1.93 -13.55 -9.91
C LEU A 114 1.40 -14.95 -9.59
N TYR A 115 1.81 -16.00 -10.32
CA TYR A 115 1.46 -17.38 -10.01
C TYR A 115 2.14 -17.87 -8.73
N GLN A 116 3.45 -17.61 -8.58
CA GLN A 116 4.19 -17.96 -7.38
C GLN A 116 3.66 -17.26 -6.12
N LEU A 117 3.20 -16.01 -6.28
CA LEU A 117 2.55 -15.25 -5.22
C LEU A 117 1.07 -15.64 -4.97
N GLY A 118 0.51 -16.55 -5.78
CA GLY A 118 -0.86 -17.05 -5.63
C GLY A 118 -1.97 -16.14 -6.17
N TYR A 119 -1.62 -15.05 -6.87
CA TYR A 119 -2.57 -14.14 -7.51
C TYR A 119 -3.10 -14.67 -8.85
N LEU A 120 -2.31 -15.47 -9.56
CA LEU A 120 -2.75 -16.28 -10.69
C LEU A 120 -2.84 -17.74 -10.25
N ARG A 121 -3.95 -18.40 -10.58
CA ARG A 121 -4.20 -19.82 -10.18
C ARG A 121 -4.31 -20.77 -11.37
N ASP A 122 -4.46 -20.23 -12.58
CA ASP A 122 -4.62 -21.03 -13.80
C ASP A 122 -3.28 -21.14 -14.52
N GLU A 123 -2.72 -22.35 -14.56
CA GLU A 123 -1.46 -22.65 -15.23
C GLU A 123 -1.50 -22.35 -16.74
N LYS A 124 -2.68 -22.36 -17.36
CA LYS A 124 -2.82 -22.01 -18.79
C LYS A 124 -2.39 -20.57 -19.07
N LYS A 125 -2.50 -19.67 -18.09
CA LYS A 125 -2.05 -18.28 -18.19
C LYS A 125 -0.53 -18.12 -18.24
N LEU A 126 0.22 -19.19 -18.00
CA LEU A 126 1.68 -19.24 -18.14
C LEU A 126 2.13 -19.64 -19.56
N ASN A 127 1.24 -20.24 -20.35
CA ASN A 127 1.49 -20.60 -21.76
C ASN A 127 1.30 -19.39 -22.66
N ILE A 128 2.26 -18.47 -22.60
CA ILE A 128 2.30 -17.28 -23.43
C ILE A 128 3.22 -17.56 -24.63
N ASP A 129 2.62 -17.58 -25.82
CA ASP A 129 3.34 -17.74 -27.08
C ASP A 129 4.24 -16.53 -27.33
N ILE A 130 5.55 -16.78 -27.41
CA ILE A 130 6.51 -15.79 -27.87
C ILE A 130 6.57 -15.95 -29.40
N ARG A 131 5.69 -15.26 -30.11
CA ARG A 131 5.70 -15.27 -31.58
C ARG A 131 6.96 -14.55 -32.06
N SER A 132 7.79 -15.27 -32.82
CA SER A 132 9.07 -14.83 -33.40
C SER A 132 8.89 -13.85 -34.54
#